data_AF-A0A934G5G3-F1
#
_entry.id   AF-A0A934G5G3-F1
#
_cell.length_a   1.000
_cell.length_b   1.000
_cell.length_c   1.000
_cell.angle_alpha   90.00
_cell.angle_beta   90.00
_cell.angle_gamma   90.00
#
_symmetry.space_group_name_H-M   'P 1'
#
loop_
_entity.id
_entity.type
_entity.pdbx_description
1 polymer ?
#
loop_
_entity_poly.entity_id
_entity_poly.type
_entity_poly.pdbx_seq_one_letter_code
_entity_poly.pdbx_strand_id
1 'polypeptide(L)'
;MSTTPPDALLFITPVCKHCPPVLHALSELVKQAQIGKLTVVNIAAHPEQAAEYNVRGAPWLRLGAFTLTGAQSIAELKQWAEWASGEEGTAHYIEHLLREGGYQQAVAFIAGDTHRLKPLLAIVANPEANISVRLGVSALLEAHTNTPELQALLPQLAELTFHPDHRVRADACYLLGLTGSAEAGACVEACLKDANEEVREIAAEALDKLARKDANA
;
A
#
# COMPACT_ATOMS: atom_id res chain seq x y z
N MET A 1 -21.60 8.52 -1.59
CA MET A 1 -20.90 9.12 -2.74
C MET A 1 -20.84 8.08 -3.83
N SER A 2 -21.30 8.38 -5.04
CA SER A 2 -21.36 7.38 -6.12
C SER A 2 -19.94 7.18 -6.64
N THR A 3 -19.28 6.12 -6.18
CA THR A 3 -17.95 5.78 -6.63
C THR A 3 -18.04 5.28 -8.07
N THR A 4 -17.23 5.85 -8.97
CA THR A 4 -17.20 5.41 -10.37
C THR A 4 -16.59 4.01 -10.42
N PRO A 5 -17.26 3.03 -11.04
CA PRO A 5 -16.72 1.68 -11.20
C PRO A 5 -15.35 1.71 -11.91
N PRO A 6 -14.36 0.90 -11.49
CA PRO A 6 -13.04 0.90 -12.08
C PRO A 6 -13.07 0.31 -13.48
N ASP A 7 -12.13 0.75 -14.32
CA ASP A 7 -11.85 0.11 -15.60
C ASP A 7 -10.90 -1.09 -15.42
N ALA A 8 -11.05 -2.09 -16.28
CA ALA A 8 -10.28 -3.31 -16.30
C ALA A 8 -9.55 -3.51 -17.63
N LEU A 9 -8.26 -3.87 -17.55
CA LEU A 9 -7.42 -4.32 -18.67
C LEU A 9 -6.90 -5.72 -18.38
N LEU A 10 -7.32 -6.70 -19.18
CA LEU A 10 -6.96 -8.10 -19.04
C LEU A 10 -6.05 -8.54 -20.19
N PHE A 11 -4.84 -8.99 -19.87
CA PHE A 11 -3.98 -9.71 -20.79
C PHE A 11 -4.20 -11.22 -20.66
N ILE A 12 -4.42 -11.88 -21.79
CA ILE A 12 -4.66 -13.34 -21.90
C ILE A 12 -3.69 -13.99 -22.88
N THR A 13 -3.58 -15.32 -22.81
CA THR A 13 -2.97 -16.14 -23.87
C THR A 13 -3.92 -17.26 -24.29
N PRO A 14 -3.81 -17.79 -25.53
CA PRO A 14 -4.71 -18.84 -26.02
C PRO A 14 -4.63 -20.15 -25.22
N VAL A 15 -3.47 -20.44 -24.61
CA VAL A 15 -3.18 -21.71 -23.91
C VAL A 15 -3.38 -21.62 -22.40
N CYS A 16 -3.74 -20.45 -21.88
CA CYS A 16 -3.87 -20.19 -20.46
C CYS A 16 -5.17 -20.77 -19.89
N LYS A 17 -5.04 -21.84 -19.09
CA LYS A 17 -6.17 -22.51 -18.40
C LYS A 17 -6.95 -21.63 -17.41
N HIS A 18 -6.33 -20.56 -16.90
CA HIS A 18 -6.95 -19.65 -15.92
C HIS A 18 -7.61 -18.42 -16.58
N CYS A 19 -7.34 -18.15 -17.85
CA CYS A 19 -7.82 -16.96 -18.53
C CYS A 19 -9.33 -16.99 -18.83
N PRO A 20 -9.93 -18.11 -19.30
CA PRO A 20 -11.36 -18.14 -19.57
C PRO A 20 -12.25 -17.89 -18.33
N PRO A 21 -11.99 -18.49 -17.15
CA PRO A 21 -12.77 -18.19 -15.95
C PRO A 21 -12.69 -16.71 -15.52
N VAL A 22 -11.49 -16.12 -15.55
CA VAL A 22 -11.28 -14.71 -15.18
C VAL A 22 -11.99 -13.78 -16.16
N LEU A 23 -11.87 -14.02 -17.47
CA LEU A 23 -12.56 -13.23 -18.49
C LEU A 23 -14.08 -13.33 -18.35
N HIS A 24 -14.61 -14.52 -18.09
CA HIS A 24 -16.04 -14.72 -17.86
C HIS A 24 -16.52 -13.93 -16.64
N ALA A 25 -15.82 -14.03 -15.51
CA ALA A 25 -16.15 -13.28 -14.31
C ALA A 25 -16.14 -11.76 -14.54
N LEU A 26 -15.08 -11.22 -15.17
CA LEU A 26 -15.01 -9.78 -15.48
C LEU A 26 -16.14 -9.33 -16.40
N SER A 27 -16.54 -10.17 -17.37
CA SER A 27 -17.67 -9.87 -18.27
C SER A 27 -19.00 -9.77 -17.50
N GLU A 28 -19.21 -10.63 -16.50
CA GLU A 28 -20.38 -10.54 -15.62
C GLU A 28 -20.35 -9.29 -14.73
N LEU A 29 -19.19 -8.91 -14.21
CA LEU A 29 -19.03 -7.69 -13.40
C LEU A 29 -19.29 -6.41 -14.21
N VAL A 30 -18.93 -6.38 -15.49
CA VAL A 30 -19.30 -5.29 -16.41
C VAL A 30 -20.82 -5.21 -16.58
N LYS A 31 -21.51 -6.33 -16.79
CA LYS A 31 -22.99 -6.35 -16.90
C LYS A 31 -23.68 -5.86 -15.62
N GLN A 32 -23.05 -6.08 -14.47
CA GLN A 32 -23.54 -5.63 -13.16
C GLN A 32 -23.15 -4.19 -12.82
N ALA A 33 -22.48 -3.47 -13.74
CA ALA A 33 -21.95 -2.12 -13.53
C ALA A 33 -20.97 -2.01 -12.33
N GLN A 34 -20.31 -3.12 -11.98
CA GLN A 34 -19.23 -3.13 -10.97
C GLN A 34 -17.86 -2.86 -11.60
N ILE A 35 -17.76 -2.98 -12.93
CA ILE A 35 -16.60 -2.57 -13.74
C ILE A 35 -17.12 -1.66 -14.85
N GLY A 36 -16.49 -0.50 -15.04
CA GLY A 36 -16.93 0.51 -16.00
C GLY A 36 -16.64 0.10 -17.45
N LYS A 37 -15.46 -0.47 -17.68
CA LYS A 37 -14.98 -0.91 -18.99
C LYS A 37 -14.09 -2.13 -18.85
N LEU A 38 -14.20 -3.09 -19.78
CA LEU A 38 -13.27 -4.22 -19.90
C LEU A 38 -12.56 -4.18 -21.26
N THR A 39 -11.23 -4.11 -21.23
CA THR A 39 -10.37 -4.26 -22.40
C THR A 39 -9.64 -5.59 -22.30
N VAL A 40 -9.69 -6.41 -23.36
CA VAL A 40 -9.05 -7.72 -23.40
C VAL A 40 -8.01 -7.75 -24.50
N VAL A 41 -6.77 -8.08 -24.14
CA VAL A 41 -5.63 -8.11 -25.06
C VAL A 41 -5.03 -9.51 -25.08
N ASN A 42 -4.97 -10.11 -26.26
CA ASN A 42 -4.25 -11.36 -26.44
C ASN A 42 -2.77 -11.08 -26.66
N ILE A 43 -1.92 -11.49 -25.72
CA ILE A 43 -0.46 -11.25 -25.75
C ILE A 43 0.16 -11.84 -27.03
N ALA A 44 -0.34 -12.97 -27.53
CA ALA A 44 0.20 -13.60 -28.73
C ALA A 44 -0.05 -12.78 -30.01
N ALA A 45 -1.09 -11.95 -30.00
CA ALA A 45 -1.43 -11.07 -31.12
C ALA A 45 -0.87 -9.64 -30.95
N HIS A 46 -0.74 -9.18 -29.70
CA HIS A 46 -0.30 -7.83 -29.32
C HIS A 46 0.82 -7.86 -28.26
N PRO A 47 2.00 -8.43 -28.57
CA PRO A 47 3.12 -8.51 -27.62
C PRO A 47 3.66 -7.13 -27.21
N GLU A 48 3.54 -6.13 -28.08
CA GLU A 48 3.94 -4.75 -27.82
C GLU A 48 3.16 -4.11 -26.66
N GLN A 49 1.85 -4.38 -26.57
CA GLN A 49 1.03 -3.88 -25.48
C GLN A 49 1.40 -4.57 -24.17
N ALA A 50 1.69 -5.88 -24.21
CA ALA A 50 2.11 -6.61 -23.02
C ALA A 50 3.47 -6.11 -22.48
N ALA A 51 4.38 -5.72 -23.38
CA ALA A 51 5.69 -5.17 -23.01
C ALA A 51 5.58 -3.81 -22.31
N GLU A 52 4.67 -2.93 -22.75
CA GLU A 52 4.41 -1.62 -22.12
C GLU A 52 4.08 -1.75 -20.61
N TYR A 53 3.32 -2.78 -20.25
CA TYR A 53 2.93 -3.06 -18.87
C TYR A 53 3.87 -4.06 -18.16
N ASN A 54 4.99 -4.45 -18.77
CA ASN A 54 5.93 -5.45 -18.25
C ASN A 54 5.24 -6.78 -17.86
N VAL A 55 4.25 -7.22 -18.64
CA VAL A 55 3.48 -8.44 -18.37
C VAL A 55 4.35 -9.68 -18.59
N ARG A 56 4.53 -10.48 -17.52
CA ARG A 56 5.36 -11.69 -17.53
C ARG A 56 4.58 -13.01 -17.61
N GLY A 57 3.26 -12.96 -17.48
CA GLY A 57 2.41 -14.14 -17.47
C GLY A 57 0.95 -13.78 -17.65
N ALA A 58 0.12 -14.78 -17.92
CA ALA A 58 -1.32 -14.63 -18.08
C ALA A 58 -2.09 -15.61 -17.16
N PRO A 59 -3.27 -15.23 -16.63
CA PRO A 59 -3.91 -13.93 -16.83
C PRO A 59 -3.21 -12.84 -15.99
N TRP A 60 -3.12 -11.65 -16.58
CA TRP A 60 -2.66 -10.45 -15.90
C TRP A 60 -3.76 -9.41 -16.03
N LEU A 61 -4.19 -8.85 -14.90
CA LEU A 61 -5.33 -7.96 -14.81
C LEU A 61 -4.89 -6.65 -14.15
N ARG A 62 -5.14 -5.53 -14.81
CA ARG A 62 -5.19 -4.24 -14.16
C ARG A 62 -6.64 -3.87 -13.90
N LEU A 63 -6.98 -3.56 -12.65
CA LEU A 63 -8.31 -3.14 -12.21
C LEU A 63 -8.18 -1.81 -11.47
N GLY A 64 -8.48 -0.71 -12.15
CA GLY A 64 -8.15 0.63 -11.69
C GLY A 64 -6.64 0.80 -11.46
N ALA A 65 -6.26 1.09 -10.21
CA ALA A 65 -4.86 1.21 -9.80
C ALA A 65 -4.20 -0.13 -9.48
N PHE A 66 -4.98 -1.20 -9.27
CA PHE A 66 -4.47 -2.48 -8.82
C PHE A 66 -4.04 -3.35 -10.00
N THR A 67 -2.98 -4.13 -9.77
CA THR A 67 -2.51 -5.16 -10.70
C THR A 67 -2.58 -6.52 -10.01
N LEU A 68 -3.35 -7.44 -10.59
CA LEU A 68 -3.59 -8.80 -10.10
C LEU A 68 -3.07 -9.79 -11.14
N THR A 69 -2.48 -10.89 -10.66
CA THR A 69 -1.96 -11.94 -11.54
C THR A 69 -2.51 -13.30 -11.16
N GLY A 70 -2.56 -14.21 -12.13
CA GLY A 70 -3.02 -15.57 -11.89
C GLY A 70 -4.54 -15.70 -11.74
N ALA A 71 -4.98 -16.88 -11.30
CA ALA A 71 -6.40 -17.18 -11.19
C ALA A 71 -7.08 -16.30 -10.13
N GLN A 72 -8.26 -15.79 -10.46
CA GLN A 72 -9.11 -15.01 -9.54
C GLN A 72 -10.54 -15.52 -9.67
N SER A 73 -11.21 -15.74 -8.53
CA SER A 73 -12.62 -16.06 -8.49
C SER A 73 -13.47 -14.80 -8.71
N ILE A 74 -14.73 -14.98 -9.08
CA ILE A 74 -15.66 -13.85 -9.24
C ILE A 74 -15.87 -13.07 -7.93
N ALA A 75 -15.82 -13.76 -6.79
CA ALA A 75 -15.95 -13.13 -5.48
C ALA A 75 -14.75 -12.23 -5.17
N GLU A 76 -13.52 -12.72 -5.43
CA GLU A 76 -12.30 -11.92 -5.29
C GLU A 76 -12.31 -10.72 -6.23
N LEU A 77 -12.65 -10.92 -7.51
CA LEU A 77 -12.70 -9.83 -8.49
C LEU A 77 -13.73 -8.75 -8.12
N LYS A 78 -14.88 -9.17 -7.58
CA LYS A 78 -15.88 -8.24 -7.07
C LYS A 78 -15.33 -7.42 -5.89
N GLN A 79 -14.71 -8.09 -4.92
CA GLN A 79 -14.10 -7.42 -3.77
C GLN A 79 -13.02 -6.42 -4.20
N TRP A 80 -12.17 -6.80 -5.16
CA TRP A 80 -11.15 -5.91 -5.71
C TRP A 80 -11.75 -4.72 -6.46
N ALA A 81 -12.86 -4.90 -7.18
CA ALA A 81 -13.54 -3.81 -7.88
C ALA A 81 -14.14 -2.79 -6.88
N GLU A 82 -14.74 -3.28 -5.79
CA GLU A 82 -15.25 -2.46 -4.70
C GLU A 82 -14.12 -1.65 -4.06
N TRP A 83 -13.01 -2.31 -3.70
CA TRP A 83 -11.83 -1.63 -3.13
C TRP A 83 -11.14 -0.67 -4.08
N ALA A 84 -11.09 -0.97 -5.39
CA ALA A 84 -10.49 -0.07 -6.38
C ALA A 84 -11.27 1.25 -6.53
N SER A 85 -12.52 1.26 -6.05
CA SER A 85 -13.41 2.43 -6.06
C SER A 85 -13.35 3.25 -4.76
N GLY A 86 -12.64 2.78 -3.72
CA GLY A 86 -12.65 3.36 -2.38
C GLY A 86 -11.24 3.61 -1.80
N GLU A 87 -11.15 4.43 -0.76
CA GLU A 87 -9.86 4.82 -0.15
C GLU A 87 -9.18 3.67 0.61
N GLU A 88 -9.97 2.79 1.24
CA GLU A 88 -9.48 1.64 2.02
C GLU A 88 -8.75 0.59 1.16
N GLY A 89 -9.02 0.57 -0.15
CA GLY A 89 -8.46 -0.43 -1.06
C GLY A 89 -6.94 -0.41 -1.15
N THR A 90 -6.31 0.74 -0.91
CA THR A 90 -4.84 0.87 -0.91
C THR A 90 -4.20 -0.01 0.15
N ALA A 91 -4.72 -0.01 1.38
CA ALA A 91 -4.19 -0.81 2.47
C ALA A 91 -4.36 -2.31 2.20
N HIS A 92 -5.54 -2.72 1.74
CA HIS A 92 -5.81 -4.11 1.37
C HIS A 92 -4.92 -4.60 0.21
N TYR A 93 -4.70 -3.75 -0.79
CA TYR A 93 -3.85 -4.12 -1.92
C TYR A 93 -2.38 -4.23 -1.52
N ILE A 94 -1.86 -3.33 -0.69
CA ILE A 94 -0.50 -3.44 -0.15
C ILE A 94 -0.34 -4.68 0.72
N GLU A 95 -1.31 -4.97 1.60
CA GLU A 95 -1.30 -6.19 2.40
C GLU A 95 -1.26 -7.44 1.51
N HIS A 96 -2.08 -7.49 0.46
CA HIS A 96 -2.05 -8.58 -0.52
C HIS A 96 -0.68 -8.73 -1.18
N LEU A 97 -0.11 -7.64 -1.70
CA LEU A 97 1.23 -7.68 -2.32
C LEU A 97 2.29 -8.18 -1.34
N LEU A 98 2.31 -7.67 -0.10
CA LEU A 98 3.31 -8.06 0.89
C LEU A 98 3.16 -9.54 1.31
N ARG A 99 1.92 -10.04 1.43
CA ARG A 99 1.67 -11.47 1.72
C ARG A 99 2.14 -12.39 0.60
N GLU A 100 2.10 -11.94 -0.65
CA GLU A 100 2.60 -12.69 -1.80
C GLU A 100 4.11 -12.50 -2.04
N GLY A 101 4.81 -11.76 -1.17
CA GLY A 101 6.24 -11.44 -1.33
C GLY A 101 6.53 -10.38 -2.39
N GLY A 102 5.51 -9.66 -2.85
CA GLY A 102 5.55 -8.64 -3.89
C GLY A 102 6.01 -7.26 -3.43
N TYR A 103 7.09 -7.18 -2.64
CA TYR A 103 7.58 -5.89 -2.11
C TYR A 103 7.94 -4.90 -3.21
N GLN A 104 8.57 -5.35 -4.30
CA GLN A 104 8.93 -4.48 -5.42
C GLN A 104 7.69 -3.93 -6.15
N GLN A 105 6.61 -4.70 -6.25
CA GLN A 105 5.35 -4.18 -6.77
C GLN A 105 4.73 -3.17 -5.81
N ALA A 106 4.82 -3.39 -4.50
CA ALA A 106 4.32 -2.47 -3.50
C ALA A 106 5.06 -1.11 -3.58
N VAL A 107 6.39 -1.13 -3.72
CA VAL A 107 7.19 0.09 -3.94
C VAL A 107 6.74 0.82 -5.21
N ALA A 108 6.63 0.12 -6.35
CA ALA A 108 6.18 0.71 -7.60
C ALA A 108 4.75 1.29 -7.51
N PHE A 109 3.88 0.62 -6.74
CA PHE A 109 2.51 1.07 -6.51
C PHE A 109 2.45 2.35 -5.69
N ILE A 110 3.28 2.51 -4.66
CA ILE A 110 3.39 3.75 -3.89
C ILE A 110 4.07 4.85 -4.72
N ALA A 111 5.13 4.54 -5.46
CA ALA A 111 5.82 5.51 -6.30
C ALA A 111 4.93 6.11 -7.40
N GLY A 112 3.91 5.36 -7.84
CA GLY A 112 2.92 5.86 -8.80
C GLY A 112 1.95 6.91 -8.24
N ASP A 113 1.79 6.98 -6.92
CA ASP A 113 1.00 8.01 -6.21
C ASP A 113 1.30 7.96 -4.71
N THR A 114 2.08 8.92 -4.22
CA THR A 114 2.57 8.95 -2.85
C THR A 114 1.50 9.29 -1.82
N HIS A 115 0.31 9.77 -2.23
CA HIS A 115 -0.83 9.92 -1.31
C HIS A 115 -1.27 8.57 -0.72
N ARG A 116 -0.90 7.47 -1.38
CA ARG A 116 -1.12 6.09 -0.91
C ARG A 116 -0.30 5.71 0.33
N LEU A 117 0.64 6.56 0.77
CA LEU A 117 1.33 6.37 2.05
C LEU A 117 0.36 6.52 3.24
N LYS A 118 -0.59 7.46 3.17
CA LYS A 118 -1.52 7.75 4.28
C LYS A 118 -2.37 6.52 4.67
N PRO A 119 -3.01 5.79 3.74
CA PRO A 119 -3.72 4.55 4.07
C PRO A 119 -2.89 3.49 4.78
N LEU A 120 -1.55 3.48 4.63
CA LEU A 120 -0.70 2.48 5.29
C LEU A 120 -0.67 2.65 6.81
N LEU A 121 -0.98 3.85 7.32
CA LEU A 121 -1.06 4.09 8.75
C LEU A 121 -2.16 3.25 9.43
N ALA A 122 -3.19 2.82 8.70
CA ALA A 122 -4.18 1.88 9.24
C ALA A 122 -3.57 0.50 9.55
N ILE A 123 -2.55 0.08 8.79
CA ILE A 123 -1.81 -1.17 9.04
C ILE A 123 -0.86 -0.98 10.22
N VAL A 124 -0.18 0.18 10.30
CA VAL A 124 0.68 0.54 11.44
C VAL A 124 -0.14 0.59 12.74
N ALA A 125 -1.35 1.15 12.69
CA ALA A 125 -2.27 1.25 13.80
C ALA A 125 -2.91 -0.09 14.22
N ASN A 126 -2.68 -1.17 13.46
CA ASN A 126 -3.25 -2.49 13.75
C ASN A 126 -2.18 -3.41 14.35
N PRO A 127 -2.13 -3.55 15.69
CA PRO A 127 -1.14 -4.41 16.34
C PRO A 127 -1.32 -5.91 16.04
N GLU A 128 -2.50 -6.31 15.55
CA GLU A 128 -2.83 -7.70 15.19
C GLU A 128 -2.58 -7.99 13.70
N ALA A 129 -2.13 -6.99 12.92
CA ALA A 129 -1.73 -7.23 11.55
C ALA A 129 -0.53 -8.19 11.48
N ASN A 130 -0.48 -8.99 10.43
CA ASN A 130 0.60 -9.96 10.21
C ASN A 130 1.97 -9.26 10.29
N ILE A 131 2.90 -9.82 11.06
CA ILE A 131 4.19 -9.17 11.34
C ILE A 131 4.99 -8.89 10.06
N SER A 132 4.96 -9.78 9.07
CA SER A 132 5.63 -9.57 7.78
C SER A 132 5.03 -8.42 6.99
N VAL A 133 3.69 -8.23 7.10
CA VAL A 133 2.99 -7.10 6.47
C VAL A 133 3.35 -5.80 7.17
N ARG A 134 3.36 -5.76 8.51
CA ARG A 134 3.76 -4.57 9.28
C ARG A 134 5.20 -4.15 8.97
N LEU A 135 6.14 -5.10 8.95
CA LEU A 135 7.53 -4.83 8.57
C LEU A 135 7.65 -4.33 7.13
N GLY A 136 6.91 -4.94 6.20
CA GLY A 136 6.87 -4.49 4.80
C GLY A 136 6.33 -3.05 4.67
N VAL A 137 5.30 -2.70 5.44
CA VAL A 137 4.76 -1.33 5.50
C VAL A 137 5.76 -0.35 6.11
N SER A 138 6.43 -0.72 7.20
CA SER A 138 7.51 0.11 7.77
C SER A 138 8.58 0.39 6.71
N ALA A 139 9.04 -0.64 6.00
CA ALA A 139 10.04 -0.50 4.94
C ALA A 139 9.56 0.37 3.77
N LEU A 140 8.26 0.36 3.43
CA LEU A 140 7.69 1.26 2.41
C LEU A 140 7.71 2.72 2.87
N LEU A 141 7.39 2.98 4.14
CA LEU A 141 7.43 4.33 4.72
C LEU A 141 8.87 4.83 4.88
N GLU A 142 9.79 3.96 5.30
CA GLU A 142 11.23 4.24 5.42
C GLU A 142 11.87 4.67 4.10
N ALA A 143 11.42 4.11 2.97
CA ALA A 143 11.88 4.53 1.64
C ALA A 143 11.60 6.02 1.33
N HIS A 144 10.75 6.67 2.14
CA HIS A 144 10.36 8.06 2.03
C HIS A 144 10.91 8.93 3.18
N THR A 145 11.99 8.48 3.84
CA THR A 145 12.69 9.23 4.90
C THR A 145 13.08 10.63 4.41
N ASN A 146 12.81 11.67 5.22
CA ASN A 146 13.08 13.09 4.93
C ASN A 146 12.39 13.64 3.66
N THR A 147 11.27 13.05 3.24
CA THR A 147 10.50 13.54 2.08
C THR A 147 9.29 14.36 2.52
N PRO A 148 8.82 15.35 1.72
CA PRO A 148 7.59 16.09 2.00
C PRO A 148 6.37 15.18 2.16
N GLU A 149 6.32 14.07 1.43
CA GLU A 149 5.21 13.11 1.46
C GLU A 149 5.10 12.40 2.80
N LEU A 150 6.23 11.98 3.40
CA LEU A 150 6.24 11.41 4.74
C LEU A 150 6.00 12.48 5.81
N GLN A 151 6.56 13.69 5.65
CA GLN A 151 6.29 14.83 6.54
C GLN A 151 4.80 15.21 6.56
N ALA A 152 4.08 15.07 5.44
CA ALA A 152 2.65 15.32 5.39
C ALA A 152 1.83 14.38 6.29
N LEU A 153 2.41 13.26 6.74
CA LEU A 153 1.78 12.30 7.66
C LEU A 153 2.01 12.63 9.16
N LEU A 154 2.75 13.70 9.47
CA LEU A 154 3.08 14.10 10.85
C LEU A 154 1.87 14.14 11.79
N PRO A 155 0.73 14.77 11.44
CA PRO A 155 -0.41 14.82 12.36
C PRO A 155 -0.93 13.43 12.72
N GLN A 156 -1.05 12.54 11.74
CA GLN A 156 -1.54 11.17 11.97
C GLN A 156 -0.53 10.32 12.74
N LEU A 157 0.77 10.48 12.45
CA LEU A 157 1.82 9.79 13.21
C LEU A 157 1.86 10.26 14.68
N ALA A 158 1.71 11.57 14.92
CA ALA A 158 1.61 12.13 16.26
C ALA A 158 0.38 11.62 17.03
N GLU A 159 -0.76 11.39 16.36
CA GLU A 159 -1.92 10.76 17.00
C GLU A 159 -1.62 9.32 17.43
N LEU A 160 -0.88 8.55 16.63
CA LEU A 160 -0.53 7.17 16.93
C LEU A 160 0.42 7.02 18.13
N THR A 161 1.15 8.07 18.54
CA THR A 161 1.95 8.03 19.77
C THR A 161 1.10 7.97 21.05
N PHE A 162 -0.22 8.05 20.96
CA PHE A 162 -1.15 7.88 22.08
C PHE A 162 -1.93 6.56 22.03
N HIS A 163 -1.59 5.66 21.08
CA HIS A 163 -2.30 4.40 20.92
C HIS A 163 -2.17 3.50 22.18
N PRO A 164 -3.21 2.74 22.59
CA PRO A 164 -3.17 1.89 23.78
C PRO A 164 -2.07 0.81 23.71
N ASP A 165 -1.82 0.25 22.53
CA ASP A 165 -0.76 -0.74 22.31
C ASP A 165 0.60 -0.06 22.14
N HIS A 166 1.60 -0.48 22.93
CA HIS A 166 2.95 0.10 22.90
C HIS A 166 3.68 -0.14 21.58
N ARG A 167 3.38 -1.22 20.85
CA ARG A 167 4.01 -1.54 19.56
C ARG A 167 3.64 -0.51 18.50
N VAL A 168 2.40 -0.03 18.52
CA VAL A 168 1.94 1.04 17.63
C VAL A 168 2.58 2.37 17.99
N ARG A 169 2.70 2.67 19.29
CA ARG A 169 3.38 3.89 19.75
C ARG A 169 4.86 3.89 19.37
N ALA A 170 5.53 2.75 19.50
CA ALA A 170 6.90 2.52 19.07
C ALA A 170 7.08 2.78 17.57
N ASP A 171 6.27 2.14 16.71
CA ASP A 171 6.31 2.37 15.26
C ASP A 171 6.07 3.84 14.91
N ALA A 172 5.07 4.47 15.53
CA ALA A 172 4.76 5.89 15.30
C ALA A 172 5.93 6.79 15.67
N CYS A 173 6.55 6.56 16.84
CA CYS A 173 7.70 7.30 17.31
C CYS A 173 8.91 7.15 16.38
N TYR A 174 9.17 5.92 15.92
CA TYR A 174 10.22 5.63 14.94
C TYR A 174 9.98 6.38 13.62
N LEU A 175 8.76 6.29 13.07
CA LEU A 175 8.39 6.95 11.81
C LEU A 175 8.46 8.48 11.93
N LEU A 176 8.07 9.06 13.08
CA LEU A 176 8.26 10.50 13.35
C LEU A 176 9.72 10.91 13.24
N GLY A 177 10.66 10.10 13.75
CA GLY A 177 12.10 10.34 13.60
C GLY A 177 12.60 10.31 12.15
N LEU A 178 11.94 9.57 11.26
CA LEU A 178 12.27 9.50 9.84
C LEU A 178 11.70 10.65 9.00
N THR A 179 10.77 11.44 9.56
CA THR A 179 10.24 12.62 8.86
C THR A 179 11.31 13.68 8.64
N GLY A 180 12.31 13.75 9.52
CA GLY A 180 13.33 14.81 9.50
C GLY A 180 12.77 16.21 9.76
N SER A 181 11.56 16.29 10.31
CA SER A 181 10.87 17.55 10.58
C SER A 181 11.07 17.93 12.05
N ALA A 182 11.47 19.18 12.29
CA ALA A 182 11.64 19.72 13.63
C ALA A 182 10.31 19.72 14.41
N GLU A 183 9.19 19.81 13.71
CA GLU A 183 7.83 19.72 14.28
C GLU A 183 7.55 18.37 14.94
N ALA A 184 8.25 17.29 14.53
CA ALA A 184 8.15 15.98 15.18
C ALA A 184 8.78 15.96 16.57
N GLY A 185 9.73 16.85 16.86
CA GLY A 185 10.57 16.82 18.06
C GLY A 185 9.76 16.80 19.35
N ALA A 186 8.77 17.69 19.49
CA ALA A 186 7.94 17.76 20.70
C ALA A 186 7.13 16.47 20.95
N CYS A 187 6.64 15.83 19.89
CA CYS A 187 5.93 14.55 19.98
C CYS A 187 6.87 13.42 20.42
N VAL A 188 8.06 13.33 19.81
CA VAL A 188 9.05 12.31 20.15
C VAL A 188 9.61 12.50 21.56
N GLU A 189 9.85 13.75 22.00
CA GLU A 189 10.26 14.07 23.38
C GLU A 189 9.25 13.58 24.43
N ALA A 190 7.95 13.65 24.13
CA ALA A 190 6.92 13.12 25.02
C ALA A 190 7.04 11.59 25.19
N CYS A 191 7.41 10.86 24.13
CA CYS A 191 7.60 9.41 24.15
C CYS A 191 8.77 8.95 25.04
N LEU A 192 9.74 9.81 25.37
CA LEU A 192 10.79 9.49 26.36
C LEU A 192 10.25 9.19 27.77
N LYS A 193 9.02 9.60 28.06
CA LYS A 193 8.33 9.37 29.33
C LYS A 193 7.29 8.25 29.25
N ASP A 194 7.28 7.48 28.15
CA ASP A 194 6.32 6.38 27.98
C ASP A 194 6.49 5.32 29.07
N ALA A 195 5.39 4.66 29.42
CA ALA A 195 5.38 3.58 30.41
C ALA A 195 6.18 2.36 29.93
N ASN A 196 6.21 2.10 28.62
CA ASN A 196 6.92 0.99 28.02
C ASN A 196 8.37 1.36 27.69
N GLU A 197 9.30 0.46 27.96
CA GLU A 197 10.75 0.66 27.75
C GLU A 197 11.14 0.77 26.28
N GLU A 198 10.59 -0.08 25.42
CA GLU A 198 10.84 -0.09 23.98
C GLU A 198 10.50 1.26 23.34
N VAL A 199 9.37 1.86 23.75
CA VAL A 199 8.96 3.19 23.25
C VAL A 199 9.95 4.27 23.66
N ARG A 200 10.49 4.21 24.89
CA ARG A 200 11.48 5.19 25.36
C ARG A 200 12.82 5.05 24.62
N GLU A 201 13.25 3.82 24.36
CA GLU A 201 14.47 3.55 23.58
C GLU A 201 14.35 4.10 22.16
N ILE A 202 13.26 3.78 21.47
CA ILE A 202 12.98 4.27 20.11
C ILE A 202 12.88 5.80 20.08
N ALA A 203 12.27 6.41 21.09
CA ALA A 203 12.18 7.87 21.19
C ALA A 203 13.56 8.53 21.28
N ALA A 204 14.49 7.94 22.05
CA ALA A 204 15.84 8.46 22.13
C ALA A 204 16.58 8.37 20.78
N GLU A 205 16.43 7.26 20.06
CA GLU A 205 17.01 7.11 18.71
C GLU A 205 16.39 8.07 17.69
N ALA A 206 15.07 8.26 17.74
CA ALA A 206 14.35 9.16 16.85
C ALA A 206 14.79 10.62 17.05
N LEU A 207 15.02 11.07 18.30
CA LEU A 207 15.54 12.42 18.56
C LEU A 207 16.96 12.62 18.04
N ASP A 208 17.84 11.62 18.19
CA ASP A 208 19.20 11.69 17.63
C ASP A 208 19.15 11.80 16.09
N LYS A 209 18.24 11.06 15.43
CA LYS A 209 18.01 11.18 13.98
C LYS A 209 17.56 12.60 13.58
N LEU A 210 16.59 13.17 14.29
CA LEU A 210 16.08 14.52 14.03
C LEU A 210 17.18 15.58 14.22
N ALA A 211 17.93 15.51 15.32
CA ALA A 211 19.02 16.44 15.61
C ALA A 211 20.15 16.40 14.55
N ARG A 212 20.48 15.21 14.04
CA ARG A 212 21.47 15.07 12.95
C ARG A 212 20.97 15.65 11.62
N LYS A 213 19.66 15.69 11.38
CA LYS A 213 19.09 16.29 10.16
C LYS A 213 19.15 17.82 10.25
N ASP A 214 18.81 18.39 11.41
CA ASP A 214 18.90 19.83 11.65
C ASP A 214 20.34 20.36 11.49
N ALA A 215 21.33 19.57 11.92
CA ALA A 215 22.74 19.93 11.77
C ALA A 215 23.27 19.91 10.30
N ASN A 216 22.54 19.27 9.38
CA ASN A 216 22.91 19.10 7.98
C ASN A 216 21.96 19.85 7.00
N ALA A 217 21.01 20.65 7.52
CA ALA A 217 20.08 21.48 6.76
C ALA A 217 20.59 22.92 6.67
#